data_AF-A0A934RT50-F1
#
_entry.id   AF-A0A934RT50-F1
#
_cell.length_a   1.000
_cell.length_b   1.000
_cell.length_c   1.000
_cell.angle_alpha   90.00
_cell.angle_beta   90.00
_cell.angle_gamma   90.00
#
_symmetry.space_group_name_H-M   'P 1'
#
loop_
_entity.id
_entity.type
_entity.pdbx_description
1 polymer ?
#
loop_
_entity_poly.entity_id
_entity_poly.type
_entity_poly.pdbx_seq_one_letter_code
_entity_poly.pdbx_strand_id
1 'polypeptide(L)'
;MKCFECEREHEILADSTSALCPHCGSYIGLKHFDIRENENSRIQTRGDVFVHKKGHVSGITIQCHNLTIEGQIQGGAECSGDFILRKTGKINGPVSGDRVIIERRAEVEFMSPVQAREVIIDGHVKGAVACQKLVLKKRATLDGDLTVSTLSIEEGARHTGRISMK
;
A
#
# COMPACT_ATOMS: atom_id res chain seq x y z
N MET A 1 -1.28 0.62 -18.20
CA MET A 1 -0.62 -0.43 -17.38
C MET A 1 0.89 -0.26 -17.45
N LYS A 2 1.61 -0.27 -16.32
CA LYS A 2 3.08 -0.14 -16.26
C LYS A 2 3.77 -1.53 -16.28
N CYS A 3 4.85 -1.71 -17.04
CA CYS A 3 5.65 -2.94 -16.99
C CYS A 3 6.48 -3.00 -15.68
N PHE A 4 6.65 -4.20 -15.11
CA PHE A 4 7.54 -4.38 -13.95
C PHE A 4 9.02 -4.24 -14.29
N GLU A 5 9.42 -4.64 -15.51
CA GLU A 5 10.84 -4.69 -15.88
C GLU A 5 11.33 -3.41 -16.55
N CYS A 6 10.60 -2.90 -17.55
CA CYS A 6 11.05 -1.73 -18.30
C CYS A 6 10.35 -0.43 -17.89
N GLU A 7 9.47 -0.50 -16.88
CA GLU A 7 8.75 0.64 -16.32
C GLU A 7 7.91 1.49 -17.30
N ARG A 8 7.78 1.10 -18.57
CA ARG A 8 6.94 1.82 -19.51
C ARG A 8 5.46 1.53 -19.31
N GLU A 9 4.67 2.57 -19.58
CA GLU A 9 3.21 2.50 -19.58
C GLU A 9 2.68 2.19 -20.98
N HIS A 10 1.71 1.29 -21.03
CA HIS A 10 1.06 0.87 -22.27
C HIS A 10 -0.43 0.58 -22.02
N GLU A 11 -1.24 0.74 -23.05
CA GLU A 11 -2.63 0.30 -23.05
C GLU A 11 -2.72 -1.20 -23.31
N ILE A 12 -3.70 -1.84 -22.68
CA ILE A 12 -4.01 -3.26 -22.88
C ILE A 12 -5.48 -3.40 -23.25
N LEU A 13 -5.81 -4.50 -23.92
CA LEU A 13 -7.20 -4.86 -24.16
C LEU A 13 -7.91 -5.15 -22.84
N ALA A 14 -9.14 -4.66 -22.71
CA ALA A 14 -10.00 -4.93 -21.57
C ALA A 14 -10.13 -6.44 -21.30
N ASP A 15 -10.31 -6.83 -20.04
CA ASP A 15 -10.55 -8.20 -19.56
C ASP A 15 -9.44 -9.24 -19.78
N SER A 16 -8.26 -8.81 -20.21
CA SER A 16 -7.09 -9.69 -20.31
C SER A 16 -6.62 -10.14 -18.93
N THR A 17 -6.36 -11.44 -18.75
CA THR A 17 -5.80 -12.00 -17.49
C THR A 17 -4.27 -12.02 -17.46
N SER A 18 -3.65 -11.70 -18.59
CA SER A 18 -2.22 -11.46 -18.76
C SER A 18 -1.94 -10.60 -19.99
N ALA A 19 -0.75 -10.00 -20.03
CA ALA A 19 -0.27 -9.27 -21.20
C ALA A 19 1.24 -9.47 -21.37
N LEU A 20 1.72 -9.38 -22.62
CA LEU A 20 3.14 -9.21 -22.90
C LEU A 20 3.43 -7.71 -23.01
N CYS A 21 4.51 -7.26 -22.38
CA CYS A 21 4.97 -5.89 -22.59
C CYS A 21 5.38 -5.72 -24.06
N PRO A 22 4.79 -4.77 -24.80
CA PRO A 22 5.13 -4.56 -26.21
C PRO A 22 6.56 -4.06 -26.42
N HIS A 23 7.19 -3.55 -25.36
CA HIS A 23 8.54 -3.01 -25.45
C HIS A 23 9.63 -4.01 -25.07
N CYS A 24 9.47 -4.78 -23.98
CA CYS A 24 10.52 -5.70 -23.52
C CYS A 24 10.13 -7.18 -23.60
N GLY A 25 8.91 -7.50 -24.04
CA GLY A 25 8.41 -8.88 -24.14
C GLY A 25 8.13 -9.55 -22.80
N SER A 26 8.32 -8.86 -21.66
CA SER A 26 8.09 -9.44 -20.33
C SER A 26 6.61 -9.78 -20.11
N TYR A 27 6.36 -10.92 -19.45
CA TYR A 27 5.03 -11.34 -19.05
C TYR A 27 4.53 -10.54 -17.86
N ILE A 28 3.30 -10.04 -17.97
CA ILE A 28 2.63 -9.26 -16.93
C ILE A 28 1.35 -9.99 -16.57
N GLY A 29 1.29 -10.54 -15.35
CA GLY A 29 0.05 -11.07 -14.80
C GLY A 29 -0.96 -9.95 -14.57
N LEU A 30 -2.22 -10.17 -14.91
CA LEU A 30 -3.34 -9.24 -14.65
C LEU A 30 -4.37 -9.84 -13.70
N LYS A 31 -4.08 -11.03 -13.17
CA LYS A 31 -5.00 -11.79 -12.35
C LYS A 31 -5.21 -11.11 -10.99
N HIS A 32 -6.46 -11.10 -10.55
CA HIS A 32 -6.82 -10.76 -9.18
C HIS A 32 -6.52 -11.93 -8.24
N PHE A 33 -6.19 -11.63 -6.98
CA PHE A 33 -5.93 -12.64 -5.95
C PHE A 33 -6.81 -12.41 -4.72
N ASP A 34 -7.42 -13.48 -4.25
CA ASP A 34 -8.14 -13.52 -2.96
C ASP A 34 -7.40 -14.44 -1.99
N ILE A 35 -6.73 -13.85 -0.99
CA ILE A 35 -5.95 -14.58 0.00
C ILE A 35 -6.86 -14.85 1.21
N ARG A 36 -7.25 -16.12 1.41
CA ARG A 36 -8.14 -16.55 2.49
C ARG A 36 -7.45 -17.33 3.60
N GLU A 37 -6.22 -17.76 3.36
CA GLU A 37 -5.41 -18.55 4.29
C GLU A 37 -3.95 -18.03 4.29
N ASN A 38 -3.01 -18.83 4.76
CA ASN A 38 -1.60 -18.50 4.74
C ASN A 38 -1.09 -18.41 3.30
N GLU A 39 -0.38 -17.33 2.99
CA GLU A 39 0.22 -17.10 1.69
C GLU A 39 1.64 -16.55 1.85
N ASN A 40 2.59 -17.26 1.28
CA ASN A 40 4.02 -16.94 1.30
C ASN A 40 4.67 -17.11 -0.08
N SER A 41 3.86 -17.32 -1.12
CA SER A 41 4.34 -17.40 -2.50
C SER A 41 4.53 -16.00 -3.08
N ARG A 42 5.45 -15.85 -4.05
CA ARG A 42 5.62 -14.57 -4.75
C ARG A 42 4.31 -14.13 -5.41
N ILE A 43 3.83 -12.93 -5.06
CA ILE A 43 2.68 -12.28 -5.71
C ILE A 43 3.17 -11.05 -6.45
N GLN A 44 3.16 -11.12 -7.78
CA GLN A 44 3.47 -10.01 -8.68
C GLN A 44 2.43 -9.99 -9.80
N THR A 45 1.53 -9.00 -9.76
CA THR A 45 0.40 -8.88 -10.69
C THR A 45 0.06 -7.42 -10.92
N ARG A 46 -0.60 -7.09 -12.03
CA ARG A 46 -1.24 -5.79 -12.24
C ARG A 46 -2.74 -5.85 -11.99
N GLY A 47 -3.25 -6.97 -11.48
CA GLY A 47 -4.57 -7.05 -10.89
C GLY A 47 -4.58 -6.62 -9.42
N ASP A 48 -5.77 -6.67 -8.84
CA ASP A 48 -6.01 -6.35 -7.43
C ASP A 48 -5.83 -7.57 -6.53
N VAL A 49 -5.37 -7.32 -5.31
CA VAL A 49 -5.16 -8.34 -4.29
C VAL A 49 -6.00 -8.01 -3.06
N PHE A 50 -6.75 -8.99 -2.57
CA PHE A 50 -7.56 -8.87 -1.37
C PHE A 50 -7.15 -9.91 -0.34
N VAL A 51 -6.67 -9.47 0.82
CA VAL A 51 -6.37 -10.35 1.96
C VAL A 51 -7.59 -10.37 2.86
N HIS A 52 -8.34 -11.46 2.84
CA HIS A 52 -9.52 -11.65 3.68
C HIS A 52 -9.15 -11.76 5.15
N LYS A 53 -10.14 -11.64 6.05
CA LYS A 53 -9.95 -11.66 7.52
C LYS A 53 -9.16 -12.85 8.07
N LYS A 54 -9.23 -14.01 7.39
CA LYS A 54 -8.48 -15.24 7.73
C LYS A 54 -7.16 -15.39 6.96
N GLY A 55 -6.94 -14.54 5.97
CA GLY A 55 -5.71 -14.51 5.19
C GLY A 55 -4.54 -13.99 6.01
N HIS A 56 -3.38 -14.62 5.83
CA HIS A 56 -2.14 -14.25 6.50
C HIS A 56 -1.01 -14.26 5.48
N VAL A 57 -0.46 -13.08 5.18
CA VAL A 57 0.66 -12.93 4.27
C VAL A 57 1.94 -12.83 5.07
N SER A 58 2.94 -13.65 4.78
CA SER A 58 4.23 -13.59 5.49
C SER A 58 5.42 -13.80 4.57
N GLY A 59 6.51 -13.07 4.86
CA GLY A 59 7.81 -13.26 4.22
C GLY A 59 7.91 -12.77 2.76
N ILE A 60 6.90 -12.07 2.25
CA ILE A 60 6.86 -11.60 0.86
C ILE A 60 6.53 -10.10 0.76
N THR A 61 6.92 -9.49 -0.36
CA THR A 61 6.40 -8.18 -0.77
C THR A 61 5.38 -8.39 -1.89
N ILE A 62 4.14 -7.98 -1.67
CA ILE A 62 3.08 -8.06 -2.68
C ILE A 62 3.25 -6.91 -3.66
N GLN A 63 3.41 -7.23 -4.95
CA GLN A 63 3.43 -6.24 -6.03
C GLN A 63 2.10 -6.33 -6.81
N CYS A 64 1.26 -5.30 -6.73
CA CYS A 64 -0.09 -5.33 -7.29
C CYS A 64 -0.57 -3.97 -7.85
N HIS A 65 -1.78 -3.92 -8.41
CA HIS A 65 -2.44 -2.65 -8.68
C HIS A 65 -3.04 -2.07 -7.40
N ASN A 66 -4.17 -2.61 -6.92
CA ASN A 66 -4.73 -2.26 -5.62
C ASN A 66 -4.55 -3.42 -4.62
N LEU A 67 -4.27 -3.09 -3.36
CA LEU A 67 -4.21 -4.04 -2.24
C LEU A 67 -5.18 -3.63 -1.14
N THR A 68 -6.08 -4.54 -0.75
CA THR A 68 -6.91 -4.37 0.45
C THR A 68 -6.63 -5.47 1.45
N ILE A 69 -6.41 -5.10 2.71
CA ILE A 69 -6.05 -6.03 3.79
C ILE A 69 -7.07 -5.96 4.93
N GLU A 70 -7.81 -7.04 5.10
CA GLU A 70 -8.65 -7.32 6.27
C GLU A 70 -8.04 -8.37 7.21
N GLY A 71 -7.05 -9.13 6.72
CA GLY A 71 -6.33 -10.16 7.46
C GLY A 71 -5.08 -9.65 8.16
N GLN A 72 -4.00 -10.42 8.07
CA GLN A 72 -2.68 -10.07 8.59
C GLN A 72 -1.64 -10.01 7.47
N ILE A 73 -0.67 -9.12 7.63
CA ILE A 73 0.48 -8.99 6.75
C ILE A 73 1.73 -8.82 7.61
N GLN A 74 2.74 -9.64 7.33
CA GLN A 74 4.10 -9.61 7.83
C GLN A 74 5.04 -9.68 6.63
N GLY A 75 4.96 -8.63 5.81
CA GLY A 75 5.69 -8.49 4.56
C GLY A 75 5.74 -7.03 4.10
N GLY A 76 5.95 -6.80 2.80
CA GLY A 76 5.85 -5.50 2.16
C GLY A 76 4.67 -5.40 1.19
N ALA A 77 4.41 -4.20 0.69
CA ALA A 77 3.38 -3.93 -0.32
C ALA A 77 3.83 -2.83 -1.28
N GLU A 78 3.91 -3.12 -2.56
CA GLU A 78 4.20 -2.14 -3.60
C GLU A 78 3.04 -2.10 -4.58
N CYS A 79 2.23 -1.05 -4.45
CA CYS A 79 1.00 -0.87 -5.21
C CYS A 79 1.21 0.20 -6.27
N SER A 80 0.66 -0.02 -7.46
CA SER A 80 0.57 1.05 -8.47
C SER A 80 -0.68 1.92 -8.30
N GLY A 81 -1.67 1.44 -7.55
CA GLY A 81 -2.88 2.16 -7.15
C GLY A 81 -2.97 2.25 -5.63
N ASP A 82 -4.11 1.85 -5.09
CA ASP A 82 -4.45 2.01 -3.68
C ASP A 82 -3.91 0.87 -2.81
N PHE A 83 -3.39 1.21 -1.64
CA PHE A 83 -3.16 0.30 -0.53
C PHE A 83 -4.10 0.65 0.63
N ILE A 84 -4.99 -0.26 1.01
CA ILE A 84 -5.99 -0.07 2.05
C ILE A 84 -5.78 -1.09 3.17
N LEU A 85 -5.53 -0.61 4.39
CA LEU A 85 -5.38 -1.43 5.58
C LEU A 85 -6.56 -1.21 6.53
N ARG A 86 -7.32 -2.28 6.78
CA ARG A 86 -8.54 -2.24 7.62
C ARG A 86 -8.33 -2.76 9.03
N LYS A 87 -7.17 -3.35 9.33
CA LYS A 87 -6.91 -4.08 10.58
C LYS A 87 -5.52 -3.78 11.13
N THR A 88 -5.35 -4.03 12.42
CA THR A 88 -4.07 -3.92 13.11
C THR A 88 -3.03 -4.89 12.55
N GLY A 89 -1.80 -4.40 12.32
CA GLY A 89 -0.73 -5.19 11.75
C GLY A 89 0.66 -4.57 11.95
N LYS A 90 1.69 -5.39 11.75
CA LYS A 90 3.09 -4.93 11.75
C LYS A 90 3.69 -5.28 10.40
N ILE A 91 4.06 -4.25 9.65
CA ILE A 91 4.54 -4.38 8.28
C ILE A 91 6.06 -4.23 8.30
N ASN A 92 6.75 -5.35 8.07
CA ASN A 92 8.20 -5.49 8.10
C ASN A 92 8.82 -5.49 6.69
N GLY A 93 8.25 -4.69 5.78
CA GLY A 93 8.74 -4.50 4.43
C GLY A 93 8.40 -3.10 3.90
N PRO A 94 8.86 -2.76 2.69
CA PRO A 94 8.55 -1.49 2.06
C PRO A 94 7.04 -1.37 1.80
N VAL A 95 6.52 -0.16 1.91
CA VAL A 95 5.14 0.14 1.53
C VAL A 95 5.13 1.31 0.57
N SER A 96 4.60 1.08 -0.63
CA SER A 96 4.38 2.12 -1.63
C SER A 96 3.05 2.01 -2.34
N GLY A 97 2.52 3.14 -2.77
CA GLY A 97 1.21 3.22 -3.43
C GLY A 97 0.95 4.59 -4.04
N ASP A 98 -0.04 4.69 -4.92
CA ASP A 98 -0.59 5.99 -5.29
C ASP A 98 -1.31 6.60 -4.08
N ARG A 99 -2.19 5.81 -3.45
CA ARG A 99 -2.85 6.17 -2.20
C ARG A 99 -2.63 5.11 -1.14
N VAL A 100 -2.27 5.53 0.07
CA VAL A 100 -2.19 4.64 1.25
C VAL A 100 -3.25 5.07 2.24
N ILE A 101 -4.18 4.17 2.56
CA ILE A 101 -5.36 4.43 3.39
C ILE A 101 -5.34 3.50 4.61
N ILE A 102 -5.26 4.09 5.79
CA ILE A 102 -5.31 3.39 7.07
C ILE A 102 -6.66 3.69 7.71
N GLU A 103 -7.57 2.71 7.73
CA GLU A 103 -8.94 2.92 8.20
C GLU A 103 -9.03 3.03 9.73
N ARG A 104 -10.16 3.58 10.21
CA ARG A 104 -10.40 3.95 11.62
C ARG A 104 -10.05 2.92 12.69
N ARG A 105 -10.20 1.64 12.38
CA ARG A 105 -9.97 0.53 13.34
C ARG A 105 -8.59 -0.11 13.18
N ALA A 106 -7.76 0.40 12.28
CA ALA A 106 -6.43 -0.13 12.04
C ALA A 106 -5.42 0.57 12.97
N GLU A 107 -4.57 -0.23 13.60
CA GLU A 107 -3.34 0.22 14.24
C GLU A 107 -2.15 -0.46 13.57
N VAL A 108 -1.28 0.31 12.92
CA VAL A 108 -0.20 -0.25 12.12
C VAL A 108 1.15 0.30 12.52
N GLU A 109 2.13 -0.59 12.62
CA GLU A 109 3.54 -0.24 12.76
C GLU A 109 4.28 -0.60 11.46
N PHE A 110 4.82 0.41 10.79
CA PHE A 110 5.67 0.26 9.62
C PHE A 110 7.13 0.28 10.06
N MET A 111 7.84 -0.81 9.78
CA MET A 111 9.28 -0.92 10.06
C MET A 111 10.15 -0.24 8.99
N SER A 112 9.55 0.18 7.89
CA SER A 112 10.21 0.90 6.79
C SER A 112 9.37 2.13 6.40
N PRO A 113 9.98 3.19 5.85
CA PRO A 113 9.23 4.38 5.46
C PRO A 113 8.15 4.07 4.43
N VAL A 114 6.94 4.56 4.68
CA VAL A 114 5.83 4.52 3.71
C VAL A 114 6.06 5.58 2.64
N GLN A 115 5.93 5.22 1.36
CA GLN A 115 6.08 6.14 0.23
C GLN A 115 4.82 6.19 -0.62
N ALA A 116 4.12 7.32 -0.66
CA ALA A 116 2.92 7.43 -1.49
C ALA A 116 2.69 8.83 -2.05
N ARG A 117 1.84 8.96 -3.07
CA ARG A 117 1.40 10.29 -3.51
C ARG A 117 0.48 10.91 -2.45
N GLU A 118 -0.55 10.18 -2.04
CA GLU A 118 -1.47 10.60 -0.98
C GLU A 118 -1.55 9.56 0.15
N VAL A 119 -1.53 10.01 1.39
CA VAL A 119 -1.72 9.16 2.58
C VAL A 119 -2.93 9.68 3.36
N ILE A 120 -3.86 8.78 3.70
CA ILE A 120 -5.05 9.08 4.48
C ILE A 120 -5.04 8.19 5.71
N ILE A 121 -5.02 8.79 6.89
CA ILE A 121 -4.98 8.07 8.16
C ILE A 121 -6.23 8.40 8.96
N ASP A 122 -7.06 7.39 9.22
CA ASP A 122 -8.21 7.43 10.12
C ASP A 122 -7.98 6.59 11.39
N GLY A 123 -6.96 5.73 11.38
CA GLY A 123 -6.54 4.91 12.52
C GLY A 123 -5.27 5.43 13.23
N HIS A 124 -4.47 4.49 13.71
CA HIS A 124 -3.23 4.74 14.43
C HIS A 124 -2.04 4.21 13.61
N VAL A 125 -1.05 5.06 13.35
CA VAL A 125 0.14 4.71 12.58
C VAL A 125 1.39 4.98 13.42
N LYS A 126 2.30 4.01 13.44
CA LYS A 126 3.68 4.16 13.89
C LYS A 126 4.62 3.92 12.72
N GLY A 127 5.59 4.80 12.52
CA GLY A 127 6.59 4.70 11.46
C GLY A 127 6.69 5.95 10.60
N ALA A 128 7.78 6.05 9.84
CA ALA A 128 8.04 7.20 8.99
C ALA A 128 7.14 7.19 7.75
N VAL A 129 6.68 8.38 7.34
CA VAL A 129 5.82 8.57 6.17
C VAL A 129 6.41 9.64 5.27
N ALA A 130 6.57 9.34 3.98
CA ALA A 130 6.96 10.28 2.95
C ALA A 130 5.88 10.33 1.88
N CYS A 131 5.24 11.49 1.72
CA CYS A 131 4.17 11.65 0.72
C CYS A 131 4.08 13.05 0.15
N GLN A 132 3.30 13.24 -0.93
CA GLN A 132 2.99 14.59 -1.40
C GLN A 132 1.89 15.22 -0.54
N LYS A 133 0.84 14.46 -0.25
CA LYS A 133 -0.30 14.90 0.55
C LYS A 133 -0.60 13.95 1.69
N LEU A 134 -0.71 14.47 2.92
CA LEU A 134 -1.19 13.72 4.09
C LEU A 134 -2.52 14.29 4.58
N VAL A 135 -3.48 13.40 4.85
CA VAL A 135 -4.74 13.71 5.54
C VAL A 135 -4.82 12.88 6.83
N LEU A 136 -4.74 13.54 7.99
CA LEU A 136 -5.07 12.93 9.28
C LEU A 136 -6.55 13.22 9.60
N LYS A 137 -7.37 12.18 9.68
CA LYS A 137 -8.79 12.25 10.02
C LYS A 137 -9.01 12.46 11.52
N LYS A 138 -10.24 12.84 11.90
CA LYS A 138 -10.61 13.08 13.30
C LYS A 138 -10.14 11.94 14.22
N ARG A 139 -9.35 12.30 15.24
CA ARG A 139 -8.79 11.38 16.26
C ARG A 139 -7.75 10.38 15.75
N ALA A 140 -7.31 10.47 14.49
CA ALA A 140 -6.20 9.67 13.96
C ALA A 140 -4.88 10.05 14.64
N THR A 141 -3.94 9.11 14.72
CA THR A 141 -2.60 9.39 15.23
C THR A 141 -1.52 8.92 14.28
N LEU A 142 -0.50 9.75 14.09
CA LEU A 142 0.73 9.38 13.41
C LEU A 142 1.91 9.62 14.35
N ASP A 143 2.63 8.56 14.71
CA ASP A 143 3.86 8.58 15.51
C ASP A 143 5.05 8.17 14.64
N GLY A 144 5.82 9.15 14.20
CA GLY A 144 6.95 8.97 13.29
C GLY A 144 7.26 10.24 12.50
N ASP A 145 8.43 10.23 11.88
CA ASP A 145 8.87 11.33 11.04
C ASP A 145 8.04 11.43 9.76
N LEU A 146 7.63 12.64 9.42
CA LEU A 146 6.77 12.94 8.29
C LEU A 146 7.51 13.84 7.30
N THR A 147 7.64 13.40 6.06
CA THR A 147 8.04 14.25 4.93
C THR A 147 6.83 14.48 4.02
N VAL A 148 6.39 15.73 3.87
CA VAL A 148 5.13 16.04 3.16
C VAL A 148 5.17 17.38 2.43
N SER A 149 4.42 17.54 1.34
CA SER A 149 4.25 18.85 0.68
C SER A 149 2.94 19.54 1.07
N THR A 150 1.87 18.78 1.32
CA THR A 150 0.58 19.30 1.77
C THR A 150 0.04 18.49 2.95
N LEU A 151 -0.26 19.15 4.06
CA LEU A 151 -0.71 18.52 5.29
C LEU A 151 -2.10 19.04 5.69
N SER A 152 -3.05 18.13 5.88
CA SER A 152 -4.39 18.41 6.39
C SER A 152 -4.65 17.60 7.65
N ILE A 153 -4.88 18.28 8.78
CA ILE A 153 -5.12 17.65 10.08
C ILE A 153 -6.53 18.04 10.54
N GLU A 154 -7.41 17.04 10.67
CA GLU A 154 -8.76 17.24 11.19
C GLU A 154 -8.75 17.33 12.74
N GLU A 155 -9.81 17.92 13.29
CA GLU A 155 -9.94 18.15 14.73
C GLU A 155 -9.73 16.88 15.57
N GLY A 156 -8.86 17.00 16.57
CA GLY A 156 -8.54 15.92 17.51
C GLY A 156 -7.54 14.89 17.00
N ALA A 157 -7.06 15.00 15.76
CA ALA A 157 -5.94 14.20 15.28
C ALA A 157 -4.62 14.64 15.92
N ARG A 158 -3.65 13.73 16.03
CA ARG A 158 -2.33 14.01 16.60
C ARG A 158 -1.20 13.48 15.73
N HIS A 159 -0.14 14.27 15.63
CA HIS A 159 1.13 13.85 15.07
C HIS A 159 2.22 14.00 16.13
N THR A 160 3.11 13.01 16.22
CA THR A 160 4.30 13.02 17.06
C THR A 160 5.48 12.64 16.18
N GLY A 161 6.52 13.47 16.12
CA GLY A 161 7.70 13.24 15.29
C GLY A 161 8.16 14.52 14.60
N ARG A 162 9.20 14.45 13.77
CA ARG A 162 9.65 15.60 12.98
C ARG A 162 8.84 15.73 11.71
N ILE A 163 8.41 16.95 11.38
CA ILE A 163 7.80 17.26 10.08
C ILE A 163 8.83 17.98 9.22
N SER A 164 9.06 17.47 8.01
CA SER A 164 9.88 18.10 6.98
C SER A 164 9.00 18.41 5.77
N MET A 165 8.92 19.69 5.40
CA MET A 165 8.16 20.12 4.23
C MET A 165 9.04 20.05 2.98
N LYS A 166 8.50 19.50 1.89
CA LYS A 166 9.13 19.50 0.55
C LYS A 166 8.49 20.53 -0.37
#